data_AF-A0ABD4UT32-F1
#
_entry.id   AF-A0ABD4UT32-F1
#
_cell.length_a   1.000
_cell.length_b   1.000
_cell.length_c   1.000
_cell.angle_alpha   90.00
_cell.angle_beta   90.00
_cell.angle_gamma   90.00
#
_symmetry.space_group_name_H-M   'P 1'
#
loop_
_entity.id
_entity.type
_entity.pdbx_description
1 polymer ?
#
loop_
_entity_poly.entity_id
_entity_poly.type
_entity_poly.pdbx_seq_one_letter_code
_entity_poly.pdbx_strand_id
1 'polypeptide(L)' 'MSKQIQDAYIVAATRTPVGKAPKGVFRNTRPDDMLAHVLRAVVAQAPGIDTSRIDDAIIGCAMPEG' A
#
# COMPACT_ATOMS: atom_id res chain seq x y z
N MET A 1 -5.88 34.91 -9.03
CA MET A 1 -4.72 34.08 -8.65
C MET A 1 -5.25 32.72 -8.22
N SER A 2 -4.93 31.65 -8.96
CA SER A 2 -5.27 30.28 -8.57
C SER A 2 -4.43 29.87 -7.35
N LYS A 3 -5.08 29.43 -6.28
CA LYS A 3 -4.41 28.93 -5.08
C LYS A 3 -3.61 27.67 -5.47
N GLN A 4 -2.30 27.74 -5.40
CA GLN A 4 -1.45 26.57 -5.60
C GLN A 4 -1.72 25.60 -4.44
N ILE A 5 -2.12 24.37 -4.75
CA ILE A 5 -2.31 23.33 -3.74
C ILE A 5 -0.91 22.89 -3.30
N GLN A 6 -0.49 23.36 -2.13
CA GLN A 6 0.81 23.04 -1.52
C GLN A 6 0.68 21.98 -0.42
N ASP A 7 -0.55 21.70 0.03
CA ASP A 7 -0.80 20.82 1.17
C ASP A 7 -0.95 19.38 0.70
N ALA A 8 -0.18 18.47 1.31
CA ALA A 8 -0.28 17.03 1.12
C ALA A 8 -0.88 16.39 2.37
N TYR A 9 -1.89 15.54 2.19
CA TYR A 9 -2.59 14.87 3.27
C TYR A 9 -2.43 13.36 3.19
N ILE A 10 -2.31 12.71 4.35
CA ILE A 10 -2.40 11.25 4.47
C ILE A 10 -3.87 10.89 4.64
N VAL A 11 -4.49 10.32 3.60
CA VAL A 11 -5.93 10.01 3.61
C VAL A 11 -6.22 8.71 4.35
N ALA A 12 -5.39 7.70 4.17
CA ALA A 12 -5.49 6.42 4.85
C ALA A 12 -4.11 5.77 4.95
N ALA A 13 -3.90 4.98 6.00
CA ALA A 13 -2.65 4.25 6.21
C ALA A 13 -2.93 2.91 6.87
N THR A 14 -2.35 1.84 6.34
CA THR A 14 -2.45 0.51 6.92
C THR A 14 -1.23 -0.32 6.60
N ARG A 15 -1.11 -1.48 7.25
CA ARG A 15 -0.02 -2.43 7.03
C ARG A 15 -0.51 -3.85 7.26
N THR A 16 0.21 -4.80 6.70
CA THR A 16 0.06 -6.20 7.10
C THR A 16 0.57 -6.41 8.53
N PRO A 17 0.15 -7.50 9.20
CA PRO A 17 0.92 -8.06 10.31
C PRO A 17 2.36 -8.34 9.87
N VAL A 18 3.27 -8.47 10.84
CA VAL A 18 4.66 -8.86 10.58
C VAL A 18 4.83 -10.34 10.94
N GLY A 19 5.17 -11.16 9.95
CA GLY A 19 5.47 -12.58 10.14
C GLY A 19 6.96 -12.82 10.40
N LYS A 20 7.29 -13.83 11.20
CA LYS A 20 8.69 -14.25 11.41
C LYS A 20 9.24 -14.98 10.17
N ALA A 21 10.41 -14.62 9.67
CA ALA A 21 11.13 -15.46 8.70
C ALA A 21 12.00 -16.50 9.43
N PRO A 22 12.27 -17.69 8.85
CA PRO A 22 11.67 -18.26 7.63
C PRO A 22 10.43 -19.15 7.91
N LYS A 23 10.05 -19.36 9.18
CA LYS A 23 9.01 -20.32 9.58
C LYS A 23 7.66 -19.69 9.98
N GLY A 24 7.45 -18.42 9.70
CA GLY A 24 6.24 -17.69 10.10
C GLY A 24 5.09 -17.75 9.09
N VAL A 25 4.06 -16.96 9.39
CA VAL A 25 2.75 -17.02 8.72
C VAL A 25 2.80 -16.67 7.23
N PHE A 26 3.73 -15.81 6.81
CA PHE A 26 3.86 -15.38 5.40
C PHE A 26 4.93 -16.16 4.61
N ARG A 27 5.50 -17.25 5.14
CA ARG A 27 6.62 -17.95 4.49
C ARG A 27 6.34 -18.45 3.07
N ASN A 28 5.06 -18.70 2.75
CA ASN A 28 4.60 -19.20 1.44
C ASN A 28 3.80 -18.12 0.69
N THR A 29 3.81 -16.89 1.16
CA THR A 29 3.08 -15.77 0.55
C THR A 29 4.05 -14.95 -0.24
N ARG A 30 3.77 -14.75 -1.53
CA ARG A 30 4.63 -13.91 -2.37
C ARG A 30 4.49 -12.44 -1.95
N PRO A 31 5.55 -11.64 -2.07
CA PRO A 31 5.53 -10.23 -1.65
C PRO A 31 4.52 -9.38 -2.44
N ASP A 32 4.27 -9.70 -3.72
CA ASP A 32 3.26 -9.03 -4.55
C ASP A 32 1.82 -9.32 -4.09
N ASP A 33 1.54 -10.54 -3.63
CA ASP A 33 0.25 -10.87 -3.01
C ASP A 33 0.02 -10.07 -1.72
N MET A 34 1.07 -9.90 -0.90
CA MET A 34 1.02 -9.07 0.31
C MET A 34 0.75 -7.59 -0.04
N LEU A 35 1.42 -7.07 -1.07
CA LEU A 35 1.22 -5.70 -1.56
C LEU A 35 -0.21 -5.52 -2.08
N ALA A 36 -0.72 -6.43 -2.91
CA ALA A 36 -2.07 -6.34 -3.44
C ALA A 36 -3.13 -6.38 -2.33
N HIS A 37 -2.90 -7.18 -1.28
CA HIS A 37 -3.75 -7.19 -0.10
C HIS A 37 -3.77 -5.83 0.61
N VAL A 38 -2.60 -5.23 0.86
CA VAL A 38 -2.52 -3.95 1.59
C VAL A 38 -3.11 -2.79 0.79
N LEU A 39 -2.92 -2.77 -0.54
CA LEU A 39 -3.49 -1.75 -1.42
C LEU A 39 -5.03 -1.79 -1.42
N ARG A 40 -5.62 -2.99 -1.48
CA ARG A 40 -7.08 -3.15 -1.36
C ARG A 40 -7.58 -2.69 0.01
N ALA A 41 -6.86 -3.02 1.08
CA ALA A 41 -7.24 -2.65 2.44
C ALA A 41 -7.18 -1.14 2.68
N VAL A 42 -6.16 -0.43 2.17
CA VAL A 42 -6.02 1.02 2.38
C VAL A 42 -7.06 1.80 1.58
N VAL A 43 -7.36 1.39 0.35
CA VAL A 43 -8.40 2.01 -0.48
C VAL A 43 -9.78 1.82 0.16
N ALA A 44 -10.06 0.65 0.73
CA ALA A 44 -11.32 0.37 1.42
C ALA A 44 -11.57 1.29 2.64
N GLN A 45 -10.53 1.85 3.25
CA GLN A 45 -10.67 2.83 4.35
C GLN A 45 -11.08 4.23 3.84
N ALA A 46 -11.00 4.47 2.54
CA ALA A 46 -11.35 5.73 1.90
C ALA A 46 -12.43 5.50 0.81
N PRO A 47 -13.69 5.17 1.20
CA PRO A 47 -14.74 4.77 0.27
C PRO A 47 -15.17 5.84 -0.75
N GLY A 48 -14.72 7.10 -0.58
CA GLY A 48 -14.95 8.20 -1.52
C GLY A 48 -13.83 8.40 -2.56
N ILE A 49 -12.76 7.60 -2.53
CA ILE A 49 -11.70 7.68 -3.52
C ILE A 49 -12.10 6.92 -4.78
N ASP A 50 -12.11 7.63 -5.91
CA ASP A 50 -12.08 7.02 -7.23
C ASP A 50 -10.65 6.56 -7.55
N THR A 51 -10.45 5.25 -7.59
CA THR A 51 -9.13 4.65 -7.85
C THR A 51 -8.57 4.98 -9.24
N SER A 52 -9.41 5.37 -10.21
CA SER A 52 -8.94 5.80 -11.53
C SER A 52 -8.19 7.13 -11.51
N ARG A 53 -8.29 7.88 -10.40
CA ARG A 53 -7.59 9.16 -10.18
C ARG A 53 -6.24 9.01 -9.47
N ILE A 54 -5.80 7.78 -9.22
CA ILE A 54 -4.48 7.52 -8.66
C ILE A 54 -3.47 7.61 -9.81
N ASP A 55 -2.64 8.65 -9.79
CA ASP A 55 -1.69 8.91 -10.87
C ASP A 55 -0.43 8.02 -10.80
N ASP A 56 0.02 7.69 -9.59
CA ASP A 56 1.26 6.94 -9.39
C ASP A 56 1.20 6.03 -8.16
N ALA A 57 1.98 4.94 -8.20
CA ALA A 57 2.15 4.01 -7.10
C ALA A 57 3.64 3.75 -6.88
N ILE A 58 4.17 4.24 -5.76
CA ILE A 58 5.59 4.14 -5.41
C ILE A 58 5.78 3.02 -4.39
N ILE A 59 6.44 1.93 -4.80
CA ILE A 59 6.65 0.73 -3.97
C ILE A 59 8.14 0.56 -3.66
N GLY A 60 8.50 0.55 -2.38
CA GLY A 60 9.84 0.22 -1.91
C GLY A 60 9.97 -1.27 -1.55
N CYS A 61 10.95 -1.96 -2.13
CA CYS A 61 11.30 -3.34 -1.77
C CYS A 61 12.82 -3.52 -1.82
N ALA A 62 13.41 -4.06 -0.75
CA ALA A 62 14.86 -4.25 -0.68
C ALA A 62 15.35 -5.53 -1.40
N MET A 63 14.55 -6.61 -1.36
CA MET A 63 14.86 -7.92 -1.94
C MET A 63 13.60 -8.47 -2.65
N PRO A 64 13.36 -8.10 -3.92
CA PRO A 64 12.17 -8.54 -4.67
C PRO A 64 12.21 -10.01 -5.12
N GLU A 65 13.38 -10.64 -5.14
CA GLU A 65 13.61 -12.00 -5.64
C GLU A 65 13.23 -13.14 -4.67
N GLY A 66 12.59 -12.81 -3.54
CA GLY A 66 12.20 -13.75 -2.49
C GLY A 66 11.01 -14.66 -2.82
#